data_AF-A0A2D4PB65-F1
#
_entry.id   AF-A0A2D4PB65-F1
#
_cell.length_a   1.000
_cell.length_b   1.000
_cell.length_c   1.000
_cell.angle_alpha   90.00
_cell.angle_beta   90.00
_cell.angle_gamma   90.00
#
_symmetry.space_group_name_H-M   'P 1'
#
loop_
_entity.id
_entity.type
_entity.pdbx_description
1 polymer ?
#
loop_
_entity_poly.entity_id
_entity_poly.type
_entity_poly.pdbx_seq_one_letter_code
_entity_poly.pdbx_strand_id
1 'polypeptide(L)'
;MVREEYISATPGTDIQRPDPQYAYNVGIYGWRKRCLYLFLLLLIIILVVNLALTIWILKVMWFSSAGMGYLQVNSDGLRLEGESEFLYPLYVKEIHSRKDSSLLLQSSDNVTLNARNSDGNVTGRLSVDLDMVHFHGQQFQINSVNLDEPL
;
A
#
# COMPACT_ATOMS: atom_id res chain seq x y z
N MET A 1 37.88 54.17 -83.63
CA MET A 1 37.72 52.80 -83.13
C MET A 1 37.03 52.89 -81.78
N VAL A 2 35.90 52.18 -81.64
CA VAL A 2 35.06 51.94 -80.45
C VAL A 2 34.10 53.06 -79.98
N ARG A 3 32.81 52.69 -80.03
CA ARG A 3 31.52 53.29 -79.63
C ARG A 3 31.41 53.54 -78.10
N GLU A 4 30.79 54.65 -77.65
CA GLU A 4 29.42 54.77 -77.03
C GLU A 4 29.22 53.86 -75.79
N GLU A 5 28.62 54.26 -74.66
CA GLU A 5 27.48 55.14 -74.47
C GLU A 5 27.22 55.44 -72.98
N TYR A 6 26.51 56.53 -72.73
CA TYR A 6 25.97 57.04 -71.47
C TYR A 6 24.76 56.25 -70.98
N ILE A 7 24.64 55.94 -69.68
CA ILE A 7 23.35 55.83 -68.96
C ILE A 7 23.66 55.75 -67.44
N SER A 8 23.36 56.75 -66.61
CA SER A 8 22.06 57.28 -66.14
C SER A 8 21.83 56.88 -64.68
N ALA A 9 21.36 57.85 -63.89
CA ALA A 9 21.04 57.74 -62.48
C ALA A 9 20.13 56.56 -62.13
N THR A 10 20.34 55.98 -60.95
CA THR A 10 19.40 55.03 -60.32
C THR A 10 19.01 55.53 -58.93
N PRO A 11 17.78 56.02 -58.74
CA PRO A 11 17.08 55.99 -57.46
C PRO A 11 16.34 54.66 -57.33
N GLY A 12 16.34 54.06 -56.14
CA GLY A 12 15.57 52.85 -55.89
C GLY A 12 15.98 52.13 -54.61
N THR A 13 15.21 52.38 -53.56
CA THR A 13 15.12 51.57 -52.35
C THR A 13 14.94 50.09 -52.66
N ASP A 14 15.72 49.22 -52.01
CA ASP A 14 15.19 47.93 -51.58
C ASP A 14 15.78 47.52 -50.23
N ILE A 15 14.89 47.45 -49.24
CA ILE A 15 15.18 46.94 -47.90
C ILE A 15 15.04 45.43 -48.01
N GLN A 16 16.17 44.71 -48.00
CA GLN A 16 16.17 43.25 -47.84
C GLN A 16 16.92 42.86 -46.56
N ARG A 17 16.16 42.70 -45.48
CA ARG A 17 16.41 41.70 -44.43
C ARG A 17 15.44 40.56 -44.74
N PRO A 18 15.93 39.33 -44.95
CA PRO A 18 16.18 38.38 -43.85
C PRO A 18 17.50 37.61 -44.11
N ASP A 19 18.21 36.97 -43.20
CA ASP A 19 17.83 36.21 -42.02
C ASP A 19 18.88 36.45 -40.92
N PRO A 20 18.49 36.49 -39.62
CA PRO A 20 19.40 35.91 -38.64
C PRO A 20 19.52 34.45 -39.07
N GLN A 21 20.65 34.08 -39.67
CA GLN A 21 21.06 32.69 -39.72
C GLN A 21 20.93 32.19 -38.29
N TYR A 22 19.80 31.52 -38.03
CA TYR A 22 19.65 30.50 -37.02
C TYR A 22 20.62 29.40 -37.45
N ALA A 23 21.91 29.72 -37.39
CA ALA A 23 22.96 28.78 -37.14
C ALA A 23 22.61 28.26 -35.76
N TYR A 24 21.68 27.32 -35.78
CA TYR A 24 21.38 26.34 -34.77
C TYR A 24 22.67 25.53 -34.64
N ASN A 25 23.72 26.19 -34.14
CA ASN A 25 24.93 25.61 -33.59
C ASN A 25 24.58 24.97 -32.24
N VAL A 26 23.43 24.31 -32.19
CA VAL A 26 23.09 23.26 -31.23
C VAL A 26 23.24 21.89 -31.94
N GLY A 27 23.98 21.85 -33.06
CA GLY A 27 24.31 20.63 -33.80
C GLY A 27 25.53 19.86 -33.28
N ILE A 28 26.41 20.47 -32.47
CA ILE A 28 27.69 19.86 -32.09
C ILE A 28 28.01 20.11 -30.61
N TYR A 29 27.48 19.27 -29.72
CA TYR A 29 28.15 19.03 -28.45
C TYR A 29 28.19 17.52 -28.13
N GLY A 30 29.12 16.85 -28.81
CA GLY A 30 29.85 15.67 -28.35
C GLY A 30 29.07 14.37 -28.14
N TRP A 31 29.43 13.33 -28.91
CA TRP A 31 29.00 11.93 -28.75
C TRP A 31 28.92 11.44 -27.29
N ARG A 32 29.83 11.91 -26.43
CA ARG A 32 29.86 11.63 -24.98
C ARG A 32 28.66 12.19 -24.21
N LYS A 33 28.18 13.41 -24.52
CA LYS A 33 26.98 13.97 -23.89
C LYS A 33 25.72 13.23 -24.34
N ARG A 34 25.65 12.81 -25.62
CA ARG A 34 24.55 11.95 -26.12
C ARG A 34 24.53 10.59 -25.42
N CYS A 35 25.69 10.00 -25.16
CA CYS A 35 25.80 8.76 -24.36
C CYS A 35 25.30 8.99 -22.92
N LEU A 36 25.67 10.11 -22.30
CA LEU A 36 25.19 10.48 -20.97
C LEU A 36 23.66 10.69 -20.97
N TYR A 37 23.09 11.38 -21.95
CA TYR A 37 21.63 11.54 -22.06
C TYR A 37 20.90 10.21 -22.29
N LEU A 38 21.47 9.30 -23.09
CA LEU A 38 20.92 7.97 -23.31
C LEU A 38 21.00 7.13 -22.02
N PHE A 39 22.13 7.17 -21.33
CA PHE A 39 22.29 6.50 -20.03
C PHE A 39 21.34 7.07 -18.97
N LEU A 40 21.20 8.38 -18.91
CA LEU A 40 20.25 9.06 -18.03
C LEU A 40 18.81 8.67 -18.40
N LEU A 41 18.45 8.67 -19.68
CA LEU A 41 17.14 8.21 -20.16
C LEU A 41 16.87 6.77 -19.74
N LEU A 42 17.84 5.88 -19.94
CA LEU A 42 17.76 4.47 -19.55
C LEU A 42 17.61 4.35 -18.03
N LEU A 43 18.37 5.11 -17.25
CA LEU A 43 18.27 5.15 -15.79
C LEU A 43 16.88 5.61 -15.34
N ILE A 44 16.33 6.65 -15.98
CA ILE A 44 14.96 7.13 -15.71
C ILE A 44 13.94 6.05 -16.07
N ILE A 45 14.10 5.36 -17.20
CA ILE A 45 13.20 4.25 -17.59
C ILE A 45 13.24 3.14 -16.55
N ILE A 46 14.44 2.69 -16.13
CA ILE A 46 14.59 1.68 -15.08
C ILE A 46 13.94 2.14 -13.79
N LEU A 47 14.14 3.40 -13.39
CA LEU A 47 13.51 3.99 -12.21
C LEU A 47 11.99 3.95 -12.31
N VAL A 48 11.42 4.35 -13.45
CA VAL A 48 9.96 4.34 -13.69
C VAL A 48 9.42 2.92 -13.68
N VAL A 49 10.11 1.96 -14.30
CA VAL A 49 9.71 0.54 -14.29
C VAL A 49 9.75 -0.02 -12.87
N ASN A 50 10.80 0.25 -12.11
CA ASN A 50 10.91 -0.18 -10.72
C ASN A 50 9.85 0.47 -9.83
N LEU A 51 9.53 1.74 -10.05
CA LEU A 51 8.45 2.43 -9.35
C LEU A 51 7.09 1.83 -9.73
N ALA A 52 6.84 1.58 -11.02
CA ALA A 52 5.61 0.96 -11.50
C ALA A 52 5.46 -0.47 -10.96
N LEU A 53 6.55 -1.25 -10.93
CA LEU A 53 6.58 -2.58 -10.31
C LEU A 53 6.27 -2.49 -8.81
N THR A 54 6.83 -1.49 -8.12
CA THR A 54 6.56 -1.24 -6.69
C THR A 54 5.10 -0.86 -6.46
N ILE A 55 4.54 0.04 -7.27
CA ILE A 55 3.11 0.39 -7.20
C ILE A 55 2.23 -0.82 -7.55
N TRP A 56 2.64 -1.63 -8.50
CA TRP A 56 1.91 -2.84 -8.90
C TRP A 56 1.90 -3.89 -7.79
N ILE A 57 3.03 -4.19 -7.15
CA ILE A 57 3.06 -5.11 -6.00
C ILE A 57 2.25 -4.54 -4.82
N LEU A 58 2.34 -3.24 -4.54
CA LEU A 58 1.53 -2.60 -3.50
C LEU A 58 0.02 -2.72 -3.79
N LYS A 59 -0.38 -2.55 -5.06
CA LYS A 59 -1.79 -2.70 -5.48
C LYS A 59 -2.25 -4.15 -5.41
N VAL A 60 -1.43 -5.10 -5.88
CA VAL A 60 -1.72 -6.55 -5.84
C VAL A 60 -1.83 -7.06 -4.40
N MET A 61 -1.00 -6.53 -3.51
CA MET A 61 -1.01 -6.82 -2.07
C MET A 61 -2.16 -6.11 -1.32
N TRP A 62 -3.10 -5.47 -2.02
CA TRP A 62 -4.23 -4.75 -1.42
C TRP A 62 -3.83 -3.79 -0.29
N PHE A 63 -2.70 -3.09 -0.42
CA PHE A 63 -2.35 -2.00 0.49
C PHE A 63 -3.31 -0.82 0.25
N SER A 64 -4.36 -0.74 1.06
CA SER A 64 -5.24 0.42 1.13
C SER A 64 -4.68 1.40 2.17
N SER A 65 -5.02 2.70 2.05
CA SER A 65 -4.68 3.68 3.09
C SER A 65 -5.32 3.37 4.46
N ALA A 66 -6.23 2.39 4.52
CA ALA A 66 -6.88 1.90 5.73
C ALA A 66 -6.23 0.64 6.35
N GLY A 67 -5.32 -0.06 5.65
CA GLY A 67 -4.72 -1.30 6.17
C GLY A 67 -4.08 -2.23 5.14
N MET A 68 -3.43 -3.29 5.65
CA MET A 68 -2.87 -4.38 4.86
C MET A 68 -3.89 -5.51 4.77
N GLY A 69 -4.45 -5.76 3.58
CA GLY A 69 -5.43 -6.83 3.39
C GLY A 69 -6.66 -6.68 4.30
N TYR A 70 -7.07 -7.76 4.96
CA TYR A 70 -8.21 -7.76 5.88
C TYR A 70 -7.91 -7.09 7.23
N LEU A 71 -6.66 -6.74 7.52
CA LEU A 71 -6.25 -6.11 8.76
C LEU A 71 -6.22 -4.58 8.61
N GLN A 72 -7.24 -3.94 9.16
CA GLN A 72 -7.40 -2.50 9.22
C GLN A 72 -6.85 -1.96 10.55
N VAL A 73 -6.05 -0.89 10.46
CA VAL A 73 -5.50 -0.20 11.62
C VAL A 73 -6.32 1.08 11.81
N ASN A 74 -7.20 1.07 12.81
CA ASN A 74 -8.00 2.23 13.18
C ASN A 74 -7.38 2.94 14.39
N SER A 75 -7.83 4.16 14.69
CA SER A 75 -7.42 4.89 15.90
C SER A 75 -7.68 4.12 17.19
N ASP A 76 -8.70 3.25 17.19
CA ASP A 76 -9.20 2.56 18.37
C ASP A 76 -8.57 1.15 18.54
N GLY A 77 -7.80 0.68 17.56
CA GLY A 77 -7.13 -0.63 17.60
C GLY A 77 -7.01 -1.33 16.25
N LEU A 78 -6.73 -2.63 16.31
CA LEU A 78 -6.61 -3.51 15.14
C LEU A 78 -7.97 -4.16 14.85
N ARG A 79 -8.50 -3.98 13.64
CA ARG A 79 -9.72 -4.62 13.17
C ARG A 79 -9.40 -5.57 12.03
N LEU A 80 -9.80 -6.82 12.17
CA LEU A 80 -9.58 -7.86 11.17
C LEU A 80 -10.92 -8.23 10.54
N GLU A 81 -11.06 -7.96 9.24
CA GLU A 81 -12.28 -8.20 8.47
C GLU A 81 -12.08 -9.32 7.45
N GLY A 82 -11.98 -10.57 7.90
CA GLY A 82 -11.85 -11.71 6.98
C GLY A 82 -11.25 -12.96 7.64
N GLU A 83 -11.04 -14.01 6.85
CA GLU A 83 -10.22 -15.14 7.26
C GLU A 83 -8.77 -14.70 7.38
N SER A 84 -8.13 -15.05 8.49
CA SER A 84 -6.78 -14.62 8.80
C SER A 84 -6.09 -15.63 9.69
N GLU A 85 -4.83 -15.86 9.39
CA GLU A 85 -3.98 -16.79 10.12
C GLU A 85 -2.93 -16.01 10.91
N PHE A 86 -2.67 -16.48 12.13
CA PHE A 86 -1.66 -15.90 13.00
C PHE A 86 -0.53 -16.89 13.18
N LEU A 87 0.70 -16.45 12.88
CA LEU A 87 1.89 -17.29 13.03
C LEU A 87 2.30 -17.47 14.50
N TYR A 88 1.90 -16.54 15.37
CA TYR A 88 2.26 -16.51 16.78
C TYR A 88 1.03 -16.24 17.67
N PRO A 89 1.09 -16.59 18.98
CA PRO A 89 0.01 -16.31 19.91
C PRO A 89 -0.32 -14.82 20.00
N LEU A 90 -1.62 -14.51 20.02
CA LEU A 90 -2.10 -13.15 20.21
C LEU A 90 -2.42 -12.88 21.68
N TYR A 91 -1.96 -11.72 22.15
CA TYR A 91 -2.31 -11.19 23.45
C TYR A 91 -3.21 -9.98 23.24
N VAL A 92 -4.45 -10.10 23.65
CA VAL A 92 -5.47 -9.07 23.49
C VAL A 92 -6.14 -8.82 24.83
N LYS A 93 -6.50 -7.56 25.07
CA LYS A 93 -7.20 -7.17 26.29
C LYS A 93 -8.65 -7.65 26.28
N GLU A 94 -9.31 -7.52 25.13
CA GLU A 94 -10.73 -7.82 24.94
C GLU A 94 -10.94 -8.44 23.56
N ILE A 95 -11.89 -9.37 23.47
CA ILE A 95 -12.33 -10.02 22.24
C ILE A 95 -13.83 -9.83 22.15
N HIS A 96 -14.30 -9.26 21.04
CA HIS A 96 -15.71 -9.00 20.79
C HIS A 96 -16.11 -9.61 19.44
N SER A 97 -17.32 -10.13 19.36
CA SER A 97 -17.89 -10.54 18.07
C SER A 97 -18.42 -9.33 17.30
N ARG A 98 -18.78 -9.54 16.03
CA ARG A 98 -19.44 -8.52 15.22
C ARG A 98 -20.81 -8.20 15.84
N LYS A 99 -21.27 -6.97 15.65
CA LYS A 99 -22.60 -6.52 16.09
C LYS A 99 -23.68 -7.53 15.70
N ASP A 100 -24.50 -7.92 16.67
CA ASP A 100 -25.60 -8.88 16.51
C ASP A 100 -25.18 -10.31 16.13
N SER A 101 -23.95 -10.72 16.46
CA SER A 101 -23.46 -12.09 16.22
C SER A 101 -22.75 -12.67 17.45
N SER A 102 -22.82 -14.00 17.61
CA SER A 102 -22.13 -14.71 18.68
C SER A 102 -20.64 -14.84 18.40
N LEU A 103 -19.80 -14.89 19.44
CA LEU A 103 -18.39 -15.24 19.29
C LEU A 103 -18.27 -16.75 19.12
N LEU A 104 -17.78 -17.20 17.95
CA LEU A 104 -17.60 -18.61 17.65
C LEU A 104 -16.12 -18.97 17.71
N LEU A 105 -15.80 -19.99 18.51
CA LEU A 105 -14.47 -20.58 18.63
C LEU A 105 -14.57 -22.03 18.18
N GLN A 106 -13.85 -22.41 17.14
CA GLN A 106 -13.83 -23.76 16.60
C GLN A 106 -12.39 -24.26 16.52
N SER A 107 -12.20 -25.53 16.84
CA SER A 107 -10.93 -26.22 16.76
C SER A 107 -11.21 -27.66 16.34
N SER A 108 -10.29 -28.24 15.55
CA SER A 108 -10.29 -29.68 15.25
C SER A 108 -9.81 -30.50 16.46
N ASP A 109 -9.07 -29.84 17.35
CA ASP A 109 -8.49 -30.40 18.57
C ASP A 109 -9.13 -29.74 19.81
N ASN A 110 -8.46 -29.88 20.93
CA ASN A 110 -8.89 -29.44 22.25
C ASN A 110 -8.94 -27.91 22.35
N VAL A 111 -10.01 -27.36 22.94
CA VAL A 111 -10.11 -25.92 23.26
C VAL A 111 -10.01 -25.75 24.77
N THR A 112 -9.01 -25.02 25.25
CA THR A 112 -8.82 -24.76 26.69
C THR A 112 -8.88 -23.27 27.02
N LEU A 113 -9.78 -22.91 27.93
CA LEU A 113 -9.88 -21.59 28.55
C LEU A 113 -9.27 -21.63 29.94
N ASN A 114 -8.32 -20.75 30.23
CA ASN A 114 -7.67 -20.64 31.53
C ASN A 114 -7.95 -19.27 32.15
N ALA A 115 -8.52 -19.26 33.35
CA ALA A 115 -8.55 -18.09 34.21
C ALA A 115 -7.24 -18.02 35.00
N ARG A 116 -6.62 -16.83 35.08
CA ARG A 116 -5.34 -16.61 35.78
C ARG A 116 -5.45 -15.48 36.79
N ASN A 117 -4.68 -15.57 37.87
CA ASN A 117 -4.52 -14.47 38.82
C ASN A 117 -3.46 -13.44 38.36
N SER A 118 -3.25 -12.39 39.15
CA SER A 118 -2.24 -11.34 38.90
C SER A 118 -0.80 -11.87 38.81
N ASP A 119 -0.51 -13.00 39.45
CA ASP A 119 0.81 -13.63 39.45
C ASP A 119 1.01 -14.56 38.25
N GLY A 120 0.00 -14.69 37.38
CA GLY A 120 0.00 -15.56 36.20
C GLY A 120 -0.37 -17.02 36.47
N ASN A 121 -0.69 -17.38 37.72
CA ASN A 121 -1.11 -18.72 38.11
C ASN A 121 -2.53 -19.02 37.64
N VAL A 122 -2.76 -20.22 37.13
CA VAL A 122 -4.08 -20.65 36.66
C VAL A 122 -4.97 -20.95 37.87
N THR A 123 -6.08 -20.21 37.99
CA THR A 123 -7.07 -20.37 39.07
C THR A 123 -8.28 -21.21 38.65
N GLY A 124 -8.52 -21.31 37.34
CA GLY A 124 -9.58 -22.14 36.78
C GLY A 124 -9.28 -22.53 35.35
N ARG A 125 -9.75 -23.71 34.94
CA ARG A 125 -9.57 -24.24 33.60
C ARG A 125 -10.85 -24.89 33.11
N LEU A 126 -11.27 -24.56 31.90
CA LEU A 126 -12.32 -25.24 31.16
C LEU A 126 -11.69 -25.78 29.87
N SER A 127 -11.73 -27.09 29.65
CA SER A 127 -11.24 -27.74 28.43
C SER A 127 -12.37 -28.48 27.77
N VAL A 128 -12.51 -28.32 26.46
CA VAL A 128 -13.40 -29.12 25.62
C VAL A 128 -12.49 -30.06 24.83
N ASP A 129 -12.57 -31.35 25.13
CA ASP A 129 -11.89 -32.43 24.44
C ASP A 129 -12.87 -33.13 23.47
N LEU A 130 -12.40 -34.13 22.72
CA LEU A 130 -13.21 -34.81 21.70
C LEU A 130 -14.52 -35.41 22.24
N ASP A 131 -14.48 -36.00 23.43
CA ASP A 131 -15.61 -36.76 23.98
C ASP A 131 -16.25 -36.09 25.21
N MET A 132 -15.56 -35.15 25.86
CA MET A 132 -16.00 -34.60 27.14
C MET A 132 -15.50 -33.18 27.40
N VAL A 133 -16.24 -32.48 28.26
CA VAL A 133 -15.87 -31.17 28.77
C VAL A 133 -15.33 -31.33 30.18
N HIS A 134 -14.07 -30.92 30.39
CA HIS A 134 -13.42 -30.90 31.69
C HIS A 134 -13.43 -29.50 32.29
N PHE A 135 -13.96 -29.39 33.49
CA PHE A 135 -13.87 -28.19 34.30
C PHE A 135 -13.02 -28.43 35.55
N HIS A 136 -12.12 -27.50 35.83
CA HIS A 136 -11.30 -27.46 37.04
C HIS A 136 -11.39 -26.08 37.67
N GLY A 137 -11.98 -26.00 38.86
CA GLY A 137 -12.17 -24.77 39.62
C GLY A 137 -13.13 -24.99 40.77
N GLN A 138 -13.38 -23.94 41.56
CA GLN A 138 -14.30 -24.04 42.69
C GLN A 138 -15.76 -24.16 42.25
N GLN A 139 -16.15 -23.45 41.18
CA GLN A 139 -17.53 -23.40 40.74
C GLN A 139 -17.63 -23.08 39.25
N PHE A 140 -18.54 -23.77 38.57
CA PHE A 140 -18.92 -23.51 37.19
C PHE A 140 -20.44 -23.24 37.14
N GLN A 141 -20.83 -22.10 36.57
CA GLN A 141 -22.23 -21.72 36.40
C GLN A 141 -22.47 -21.28 34.96
N ILE A 142 -23.59 -21.69 34.39
CA ILE A 142 -24.06 -21.23 33.09
C ILE A 142 -25.32 -20.41 33.36
N ASN A 143 -25.25 -19.11 33.11
CA ASN A 143 -26.40 -18.22 33.21
C ASN A 143 -26.88 -17.90 31.80
N SER A 144 -28.13 -18.24 31.48
CA SER A 144 -28.79 -17.74 30.27
C SER A 144 -29.36 -16.36 30.55
N VAL A 145 -28.98 -15.36 29.76
CA VAL A 145 -29.69 -14.08 29.75
C VAL A 145 -31.02 -14.30 29.03
N ASN A 146 -32.12 -14.16 29.76
CA ASN A 146 -33.44 -14.18 29.17
C ASN A 146 -33.68 -12.79 28.55
N LEU A 147 -33.79 -12.73 27.22
CA LEU A 147 -33.91 -11.46 26.47
C LEU A 147 -35.30 -10.79 26.61
N ASP A 148 -36.18 -11.34 27.45
CA ASP A 148 -37.58 -10.93 27.57
C ASP A 148 -37.91 -10.08 28.81
N GLU A 149 -36.91 -9.65 29.60
CA GLU A 149 -37.15 -8.80 30.78
C GLU A 149 -36.84 -7.32 30.48
N PRO A 150 -37.85 -6.43 30.42
CA PRO A 150 -37.61 -5.01 30.22
C PRO A 150 -37.01 -4.37 31.48
N LEU A 151 -36.06 -3.45 31.27
CA LEU A 151 -35.41 -2.61 32.29
C LEU A 151 -36.42 -1.82 33.14
#